data_AF-A0A928MHR5-F1
#
_entry.id   AF-A0A928MHR5-F1
#
_cell.length_a   1.000
_cell.length_b   1.000
_cell.length_c   1.000
_cell.angle_alpha   90.00
_cell.angle_beta   90.00
_cell.angle_gamma   90.00
#
_symmetry.space_group_name_H-M   'P 1'
#
loop_
_entity.id
_entity.type
_entity.pdbx_description
1 polymer ?
#
loop_
_entity_poly.entity_id
_entity_poly.type
_entity_poly.pdbx_seq_one_letter_code
_entity_poly.pdbx_strand_id
1 'polypeptide(L)' 'MPAQWTAEIIGEMHLNGVTHKRLAEAVGWHPKYLSAVLNGKKTPTGAESKIRSALRGIIPNAHTE' A
#
# COMPACT_ATOMS: atom_id res chain seq x y z
N MET A 1 -6.41 -16.03 -6.05
CA MET A 1 -5.36 -15.23 -6.72
C MET A 1 -5.29 -13.89 -5.98
N PRO A 2 -4.11 -13.44 -5.52
CA PRO A 2 -3.98 -12.08 -4.99
C PRO A 2 -4.38 -11.09 -6.10
N ALA A 3 -5.01 -9.98 -5.73
CA ALA A 3 -5.48 -9.02 -6.72
C ALA A 3 -4.28 -8.39 -7.46
N GLN A 4 -4.45 -8.02 -8.73
CA GLN A 4 -3.34 -7.50 -9.54
C GLN A 4 -2.72 -6.24 -8.91
N TRP A 5 -3.56 -5.35 -8.38
CA TRP A 5 -3.16 -4.09 -7.74
C TRP A 5 -2.21 -4.30 -6.55
N THR A 6 -2.32 -5.44 -5.87
CA THR A 6 -1.45 -5.76 -4.74
C THR A 6 0.00 -5.93 -5.14
N ALA A 7 0.25 -6.53 -6.31
CA ALA A 7 1.59 -6.67 -6.87
C ALA A 7 2.15 -5.31 -7.30
N GLU A 8 1.30 -4.44 -7.88
CA GLU A 8 1.67 -3.06 -8.25
C GLU A 8 2.10 -2.25 -7.02
N ILE A 9 1.31 -2.27 -5.95
CA ILE A 9 1.64 -1.58 -4.69
C ILE A 9 2.96 -2.09 -4.11
N ILE A 10 3.18 -3.41 -4.06
CA ILE A 10 4.44 -3.98 -3.56
C ILE A 10 5.62 -3.55 -4.46
N GLY A 11 5.42 -3.49 -5.77
CA GLY A 11 6.42 -2.96 -6.71
C GLY A 11 6.76 -1.49 -6.44
N GLU A 12 5.75 -0.63 -6.33
CA GLU A 12 5.91 0.80 -6.00
C GLU A 12 6.59 0.99 -4.64
N MET A 13 6.25 0.16 -3.66
CA MET A 13 6.89 0.16 -2.34
C MET A 13 8.37 -0.19 -2.43
N HIS A 14 8.73 -1.24 -3.18
CA HIS A 14 10.13 -1.65 -3.39
C HIS A 14 10.93 -0.55 -4.11
N LEU A 15 10.34 0.09 -5.12
CA LEU A 15 10.98 1.18 -5.86
C LEU A 15 11.31 2.39 -4.97
N ASN A 16 10.44 2.69 -4.01
CA ASN A 16 10.58 3.85 -3.12
C ASN A 16 11.16 3.51 -1.74
N GLY A 17 11.54 2.26 -1.49
CA GLY A 17 12.02 1.80 -0.17
C GLY A 17 10.96 1.90 0.93
N VAL A 18 9.68 1.91 0.58
CA VAL A 18 8.56 1.96 1.53
C VAL A 18 8.36 0.57 2.12
N THR A 19 8.30 0.48 3.45
CA THR A 19 8.04 -0.78 4.14
C THR A 19 6.55 -0.96 4.45
N HIS A 20 6.12 -2.22 4.62
CA HIS A 20 4.76 -2.54 5.05
C HIS A 20 4.34 -1.83 6.33
N LYS A 21 5.26 -1.62 7.28
CA LYS A 21 4.99 -0.84 8.50
C LYS A 21 4.66 0.61 8.15
N ARG A 22 5.48 1.27 7.34
CA ARG A 22 5.28 2.68 6.94
C ARG A 22 3.95 2.87 6.22
N LEU A 23 3.63 1.97 5.29
CA LEU A 23 2.35 2.01 4.59
C LEU A 23 1.17 1.79 5.54
N ALA A 24 1.30 0.84 6.49
CA ALA A 24 0.27 0.57 7.49
C ALA A 24 0.02 1.79 8.40
N GLU A 25 1.10 2.48 8.84
CA GLU A 25 1.01 3.72 9.60
C GLU A 25 0.33 4.83 8.81
N ALA A 26 0.68 5.01 7.53
CA ALA A 26 0.10 6.04 6.66
C ALA A 26 -1.40 5.84 6.40
N VAL A 27 -1.84 4.60 6.20
CA VAL A 27 -3.26 4.27 6.01
C VAL A 27 -4.02 4.14 7.34
N GLY A 28 -3.32 4.19 8.48
CA GLY A 28 -3.89 4.01 9.81
C GLY A 28 -4.38 2.58 10.08
N TRP A 29 -3.79 1.58 9.41
CA TRP A 29 -4.17 0.17 9.56
C TRP A 29 -3.16 -0.58 10.42
N HIS A 30 -3.65 -1.66 11.05
CA HIS A 30 -2.76 -2.58 11.73
C HIS A 30 -1.91 -3.35 10.70
N PRO A 31 -0.59 -3.54 10.93
CA PRO A 31 0.30 -4.19 9.96
C PRO A 31 -0.13 -5.62 9.61
N LYS A 32 -0.65 -6.40 10.58
CA LYS A 32 -1.25 -7.72 10.29
C LYS A 32 -2.47 -7.64 9.35
N TYR A 33 -3.27 -6.57 9.49
CA TYR A 33 -4.44 -6.36 8.64
C TYR A 33 -4.00 -6.00 7.22
N LEU A 34 -3.05 -5.07 7.08
CA LEU A 34 -2.45 -4.75 5.79
C LEU A 34 -1.87 -6.01 5.11
N SER A 35 -1.08 -6.82 5.81
CA SER A 35 -0.58 -8.08 5.24
C SER A 35 -1.71 -9.04 4.84
N ALA A 36 -2.80 -9.14 5.60
CA ALA A 36 -3.94 -9.98 5.20
C ALA A 36 -4.61 -9.48 3.93
N VAL A 37 -4.73 -8.15 3.77
CA VAL A 37 -5.24 -7.53 2.55
C VAL A 37 -4.29 -7.76 1.38
N LEU A 38 -2.99 -7.56 1.61
CA LEU A 38 -1.97 -7.71 0.57
C LEU A 38 -1.81 -9.17 0.08
N ASN A 39 -2.08 -10.14 0.96
CA ASN A 39 -2.11 -11.56 0.61
C ASN A 39 -3.45 -11.99 -0.01
N GLY A 40 -4.39 -11.08 -0.23
CA GLY A 40 -5.72 -11.40 -0.75
C GLY A 40 -6.61 -12.20 0.22
N LYS A 41 -6.23 -12.30 1.50
CA LYS A 41 -7.06 -12.94 2.54
C LYS A 41 -8.26 -12.08 2.94
N LYS A 42 -8.16 -10.75 2.75
CA LYS A 42 -9.25 -9.78 2.97
C LYS A 42 -9.28 -8.76 1.85
N THR A 43 -10.44 -8.52 1.26
CA THR A 43 -10.65 -7.49 0.23
C THR A 43 -11.74 -6.53 0.68
N PRO A 44 -11.43 -5.59 1.60
CA PRO A 44 -12.40 -4.58 1.98
C PRO A 44 -12.70 -3.68 0.78
N THR A 45 -13.96 -3.27 0.64
CA THR A 45 -14.38 -2.36 -0.43
C THR A 45 -13.58 -1.06 -0.33
N GLY A 46 -12.91 -0.66 -1.42
CA GLY A 46 -12.08 0.55 -1.45
C GLY A 46 -10.67 0.40 -0.83
N ALA A 47 -10.21 -0.81 -0.53
CA ALA A 47 -8.87 -1.06 0.00
C ALA A 47 -7.76 -0.48 -0.89
N GLU A 48 -7.85 -0.79 -2.19
CA GLU A 48 -6.90 -0.34 -3.21
C GLU A 48 -6.78 1.20 -3.20
N SER A 49 -7.92 1.90 -3.27
CA SER A 49 -7.94 3.36 -3.28
C SER A 49 -7.32 3.94 -2.01
N LYS A 50 -7.66 3.42 -0.82
CA LYS A 50 -7.07 3.86 0.45
C LYS A 50 -5.57 3.64 0.51
N ILE A 51 -5.11 2.45 0.14
CA ILE A 51 -3.70 2.08 0.15
C ILE A 51 -2.92 2.91 -0.86
N ARG A 52 -3.43 3.06 -2.09
CA ARG A 52 -2.79 3.84 -3.15
C ARG A 52 -2.72 5.32 -2.78
N SER A 53 -3.77 5.87 -2.15
CA SER A 53 -3.77 7.26 -1.67
C SER A 53 -2.74 7.46 -0.55
N ALA A 54 -2.70 6.55 0.43
CA ALA A 54 -1.71 6.58 1.50
C ALA A 54 -0.28 6.43 0.95
N LEU A 55 -0.08 5.51 -0.01
CA LEU A 55 1.20 5.26 -0.67
C LEU A 55 1.69 6.51 -1.42
N ARG A 56 0.82 7.19 -2.16
CA ARG A 56 1.15 8.47 -2.82
C ARG A 56 1.49 9.58 -1.82
N GLY A 57 0.94 9.54 -0.60
CA GLY A 57 1.27 10.50 0.45
C GLY A 57 2.63 10.26 1.10
N ILE A 58 3.16 9.03 1.07
CA ILE A 58 4.47 8.67 1.64
C ILE A 58 5.59 8.54 0.61
N ILE A 59 5.26 8.23 -0.65
CA ILE A 59 6.22 8.32 -1.74
C ILE A 59 6.53 9.80 -1.93
N PRO A 60 7.78 10.23 -1.70
CA PRO A 60 8.17 11.60 -2.03
C PRO A 60 8.02 11.74 -3.54
N ASN A 61 7.00 12.48 -3.96
CA ASN A 61 6.78 12.78 -5.35
C ASN A 61 8.05 13.49 -5.84
N ALA A 62 8.81 12.88 -6.74
CA ALA A 62 9.83 13.56 -7.53
C ALA A 62 9.15 14.47 -8.56
N HIS A 63 8.34 15.40 -8.07
CA HIS A 63 7.83 16.58 -8.77
C HIS A 63 8.04 17.75 -7.83
N THR A 64 9.31 18.11 -7.68
CA THR A 64 9.68 19.51 -7.79
C THR A 64 9.27 20.01 -9.18
N GLU A 65 8.84 21.28 -9.19
CA GLU A 65 8.60 22.18 -10.33
C GLU A 65 7.14 22.31 -10.81
#